data_AF-A0AAW5G7E3-F1
#
_entry.id   AF-A0AAW5G7E3-F1
#
_cell.length_a   1.000
_cell.length_b   1.000
_cell.length_c   1.000
_cell.angle_alpha   90.00
_cell.angle_beta   90.00
_cell.angle_gamma   90.00
#
_symmetry.space_group_name_H-M   'P 1'
#
loop_
_entity.id
_entity.type
_entity.pdbx_description
1 polymer ?
#
loop_
_entity_poly.entity_id
_entity_poly.type
_entity_poly.pdbx_seq_one_letter_code
_entity_poly.pdbx_strand_id
1 'polypeptide(L)' 'MNHTDWHPADIIAGLRKKGTTLAAVSRAAGLASSTLANALTRHWPKGERLIAEAMGKSPEEIWPSRYSGVK' A
#
# COMPACT_ATOMS: atom_id res chain seq x y z
N MET A 1 -14.51 -2.43 16.94
CA MET A 1 -14.66 -2.77 15.52
C MET A 1 -13.29 -3.19 15.02
N ASN A 2 -13.17 -4.37 14.39
CA ASN A 2 -11.88 -4.90 13.96
C ASN A 2 -11.37 -4.05 12.79
N HIS A 3 -10.41 -3.16 13.07
CA HIS A 3 -9.68 -2.38 12.07
C HIS A 3 -8.65 -3.29 11.40
N THR A 4 -9.13 -4.22 10.57
CA THR A 4 -8.27 -5.20 9.91
C THR A 4 -7.65 -4.58 8.67
N ASP A 5 -6.33 -4.72 8.53
CA ASP A 5 -5.61 -4.37 7.32
C ASP A 5 -6.16 -5.14 6.10
N TRP A 6 -6.10 -4.51 4.93
CA TRP A 6 -6.46 -5.16 3.69
C TRP A 6 -5.59 -6.38 3.44
N HIS A 7 -6.19 -7.42 2.86
CA HIS A 7 -5.40 -8.56 2.43
C HIS A 7 -4.46 -8.13 1.28
N PRO A 8 -3.21 -8.63 1.21
CA PRO A 8 -2.27 -8.27 0.15
C PRO A 8 -2.83 -8.47 -1.27
N ALA A 9 -3.67 -9.49 -1.47
CA ALA A 9 -4.34 -9.72 -2.75
C ALA A 9 -5.32 -8.60 -3.15
N ASP A 10 -6.03 -8.01 -2.19
CA ASP A 10 -6.96 -6.89 -2.44
C ASP A 10 -6.21 -5.62 -2.80
N ILE A 11 -5.04 -5.39 -2.20
CA ILE A 11 -4.15 -4.28 -2.56
C ILE A 11 -3.64 -4.45 -4.00
N ILE A 12 -3.20 -5.66 -4.37
CA ILE A 12 -2.75 -5.97 -5.73
C ILE A 12 -3.92 -5.81 -6.73
N ALA A 13 -5.11 -6.29 -6.38
CA ALA A 13 -6.30 -6.15 -7.20
C ALA A 13 -6.70 -4.68 -7.37
N GLY A 14 -6.62 -3.87 -6.30
CA GLY A 14 -6.87 -2.43 -6.31
C GLY A 14 -5.94 -1.69 -7.27
N LEU A 15 -4.64 -1.99 -7.23
CA LEU A 15 -3.67 -1.44 -8.17
C LEU A 15 -3.97 -1.84 -9.62
N ARG A 16 -4.31 -3.11 -9.86
CA ARG A 16 -4.67 -3.60 -11.21
C ARG A 16 -5.93 -2.93 -11.74
N LYS A 17 -6.94 -2.69 -10.90
CA LYS A 17 -8.16 -1.94 -11.27
C LYS A 17 -7.86 -0.50 -11.66
N LYS A 18 -6.77 0.09 -11.15
CA LYS A 18 -6.26 1.41 -11.56
C LYS A 18 -5.32 1.36 -12.77
N GLY A 19 -5.14 0.19 -13.39
CA GLY A 19 -4.27 0.01 -14.55
C GLY A 19 -2.77 0.03 -14.21
N THR A 20 -2.41 -0.16 -12.93
CA THR A 20 -1.01 -0.15 -12.49
C THR A 20 -0.64 -1.45 -11.77
N THR A 21 0.64 -1.59 -11.42
CA THR A 21 1.19 -2.72 -10.69
C THR A 21 2.15 -2.25 -9.61
N LEU A 22 2.36 -3.06 -8.58
CA LEU A 22 3.30 -2.75 -7.50
C LEU A 22 4.73 -2.45 -8.01
N ALA A 23 5.16 -3.16 -9.06
CA ALA A 23 6.44 -2.93 -9.71
C ALA A 23 6.47 -1.62 -10.50
N ALA A 24 5.37 -1.23 -11.14
CA ALA A 24 5.25 0.06 -11.81
C ALA A 24 5.31 1.22 -10.81
N VAL A 25 4.60 1.11 -9.67
CA VAL A 25 4.67 2.11 -8.59
C VAL A 25 6.08 2.18 -8.00
N SER A 26 6.77 1.05 -7.84
CA SER A 26 8.15 1.03 -7.35
C SER A 26 9.09 1.81 -8.28
N ARG A 27 9.00 1.55 -9.58
CA ARG A 27 9.79 2.24 -10.60
C ARG A 27 9.47 3.73 -10.67
N ALA A 28 8.20 4.11 -10.58
CA ALA A 28 7.78 5.51 -10.54
C ALA A 28 8.34 6.26 -9.32
N ALA A 29 8.53 5.55 -8.20
CA ALA A 29 9.14 6.07 -6.99
C ALA A 29 10.68 6.02 -6.97
N GLY A 30 11.33 5.61 -8.06
CA GLY A 30 12.80 5.45 -8.14
C GLY A 30 13.35 4.29 -7.32
N LEU A 31 12.52 3.32 -6.95
CA LEU A 31 12.89 2.14 -6.17
C LEU A 31 13.07 0.91 -7.08
N ALA A 32 13.77 -0.11 -6.57
CA ALA A 32 13.81 -1.40 -7.26
C ALA A 32 12.40 -2.00 -7.32
N SER A 33 12.09 -2.71 -8.40
CA SER A 33 10.74 -3.23 -8.70
C SER A 33 10.11 -4.08 -7.59
N SER A 34 10.91 -4.67 -6.71
CA SER A 34 10.47 -5.49 -5.57
C SER A 34 10.39 -4.73 -4.24
N THR A 35 10.90 -3.50 -4.14
CA THR A 35 11.03 -2.81 -2.85
C THR A 35 9.67 -2.53 -2.21
N LEU A 36 8.64 -2.13 -2.97
CA LEU A 36 7.30 -1.90 -2.42
C LEU A 36 6.61 -3.18 -1.94
N ALA A 37 7.06 -4.37 -2.34
CA ALA A 37 6.47 -5.62 -1.86
C ALA A 37 6.65 -5.78 -0.34
N ASN A 38 7.71 -5.17 0.21
CA ASN A 38 7.96 -5.14 1.64
C ASN A 38 6.86 -4.43 2.43
N ALA A 39 6.18 -3.43 1.84
CA ALA A 39 5.10 -2.71 2.51
C ALA A 39 3.87 -3.60 2.77
N LEU A 40 3.69 -4.67 1.98
CA LEU A 40 2.58 -5.61 2.16
C LEU A 40 2.71 -6.41 3.47
N THR A 41 3.93 -6.67 3.92
CA THR A 41 4.21 -7.54 5.08
C THR A 41 4.77 -6.80 6.29
N ARG A 42 5.48 -5.68 6.07
CA ARG A 42 6.11 -4.88 7.14
C ARG A 42 5.56 -3.47 7.14
N HIS A 43 5.41 -2.91 8.34
CA HIS A 43 5.04 -1.50 8.47
C HIS A 43 6.12 -0.61 7.87
N TRP A 44 5.78 0.05 6.77
CA TRP A 44 6.69 0.94 6.07
C TRP A 44 5.94 2.17 5.56
N PRO A 45 5.85 3.25 6.37
CA PRO A 45 4.97 4.38 6.09
C PRO A 45 5.17 5.00 4.70
N LYS A 46 6.42 5.12 4.23
CA LYS A 46 6.71 5.68 2.91
C LYS A 46 6.19 4.78 1.78
N GLY A 47 6.39 3.47 1.88
CA GLY A 47 5.92 2.51 0.87
C GLY A 47 4.40 2.37 0.87
N GLU A 48 3.80 2.32 2.06
CA GLU A 48 2.34 2.31 2.25
C GLU A 48 1.70 3.55 1.61
N ARG A 49 2.28 4.75 1.82
CA ARG A 49 1.79 5.99 1.21
C ARG A 49 1.85 5.93 -0.32
N LEU A 50 2.95 5.45 -0.90
CA LEU A 50 3.09 5.34 -2.36
C LEU A 50 2.05 4.38 -2.97
N ILE A 51 1.79 3.27 -2.30
CA ILE A 51 0.76 2.30 -2.73
C ILE A 51 -0.64 2.90 -2.61
N ALA A 52 -0.93 3.60 -1.50
CA ALA A 52 -2.22 4.22 -1.25
C ALA A 52 -2.50 5.35 -2.26
N GLU A 53 -1.51 6.20 -2.52
CA GLU A 53 -1.57 7.28 -3.51
C GLU A 53 -1.84 6.75 -4.92
N ALA A 54 -1.16 5.66 -5.32
CA ALA A 54 -1.42 4.99 -6.60
C ALA A 54 -2.85 4.42 -6.72
N MET A 55 -3.52 4.14 -5.60
CA MET A 55 -4.92 3.73 -5.56
C MET A 55 -5.90 4.90 -5.35
N GLY A 56 -5.41 6.11 -5.08
CA GLY A 56 -6.23 7.26 -4.71
C GLY A 56 -6.92 7.09 -3.36
N LYS A 57 -6.21 6.47 -2.40
CA LYS A 57 -6.67 6.20 -1.03
C LYS A 57 -5.67 6.73 -0.01
N SER A 58 -6.10 6.85 1.23
CA SER A 58 -5.21 7.07 2.37
C SER A 58 -4.60 5.74 2.86
N PRO A 59 -3.35 5.73 3.36
CA PRO A 59 -2.75 4.51 3.90
C PRO A 59 -3.52 3.98 5.13
N GLU A 60 -4.17 4.86 5.88
CA GLU A 60 -5.06 4.53 7.00
C GLU A 60 -6.29 3.72 6.59
N GLU A 61 -6.80 3.88 5.36
CA GLU A 61 -7.93 3.09 4.85
C GLU A 61 -7.52 1.65 4.54
N ILE A 62 -6.24 1.45 4.17
CA ILE A 62 -5.70 0.16 3.71
C ILE A 62 -5.10 -0.60 4.89
N TRP A 63 -4.41 0.10 5.78
CA TRP A 63 -3.76 -0.46 6.98
C TRP A 63 -4.24 0.22 8.27
N PRO A 64 -5.55 0.19 8.59
CA PRO A 64 -6.07 0.88 9.75
C PRO A 64 -5.44 0.39 11.06
N SER A 65 -4.97 -0.87 11.15
CA SER A 65 -4.29 -1.35 12.36
C SER A 65 -2.94 -0.65 12.59
N ARG A 66 -2.24 -0.27 11.51
CA ARG A 66 -0.91 0.35 11.57
C ARG A 66 -0.95 1.85 11.90
N TYR A 67 -2.08 2.50 11.66
CA TYR A 67 -2.26 3.95 11.88
C TYR A 67 -3.27 4.29 12.98
N SER A 68 -3.89 3.29 13.62
CA SER A 68 -4.89 3.46 14.69
C SER A 68 -4.42 4.22 15.95
N GLY A 69 -3.13 4.58 16.04
CA GLY A 69 -2.54 5.34 17.15
C GLY A 69 -2.20 6.81 16.85
N VAL A 70 -2.47 7.32 15.63
CA VAL A 70 -2.28 8.74 15.32
C VAL A 70 -3.46 9.51 15.90
N LYS A 71 -3.33 9.95 17.16
CA LYS A 71 -4.18 10.96 17.78
C LYS A 71 -3.53 12.33 17.70
#